data_AF-A0A2Z3H4U3-F1
#
_entry.id   AF-A0A2Z3H4U3-F1
#
_cell.length_a   1.000
_cell.length_b   1.000
_cell.length_c   1.000
_cell.angle_alpha   90.00
_cell.angle_beta   90.00
_cell.angle_gamma   90.00
#
_symmetry.space_group_name_H-M   'P 1'
#
loop_
_entity.id
_entity.type
_entity.pdbx_description
1 polymer ?
#
loop_
_entity_poly.entity_id
_entity_poly.type
_entity_poly.pdbx_seq_one_letter_code
_entity_poly.pdbx_strand_id
1 'polypeptide(L)'
;MDDDTELLILRRRRQQKQARRRMILLASLAGVGAVLLLAIVVVAGRAGSGRATTNVLGGPSNHAELADLLRSKGLQVSYESAGPLIDRPERPTSIFTIDVAGKRGLLMVHLNKSESAAREQVATMGGNGFACSRFALEVWMADEESKSVFLQVKRTLGVN
;
A
#
# COMPACT_ATOMS: atom_id res chain seq x y z
N MET A 1 9.54 28.63 -46.70
CA MET A 1 8.77 27.88 -45.68
C MET A 1 9.64 26.68 -45.41
N ASP A 2 10.49 26.84 -44.41
CA ASP A 2 11.86 26.33 -44.47
C ASP A 2 11.97 24.94 -43.86
N ASP A 3 12.22 23.97 -44.74
CA ASP A 3 12.38 22.52 -44.49
C ASP A 3 13.48 22.20 -43.44
N ASP A 4 14.36 23.16 -43.14
CA ASP A 4 15.44 22.99 -42.16
C ASP A 4 14.94 22.95 -40.70
N THR A 5 13.76 23.50 -40.42
CA THR A 5 13.22 23.57 -39.06
C THR A 5 12.65 22.23 -38.59
N GLU A 6 12.04 21.46 -39.50
CA GLU A 6 11.46 20.14 -39.18
C GLU A 6 12.54 19.07 -38.94
N LEU A 7 13.66 19.15 -39.67
CA LEU A 7 14.80 18.25 -39.51
C LEU A 7 15.49 18.38 -38.14
N LEU A 8 15.52 19.59 -37.58
CA LEU A 8 16.07 19.85 -36.24
C LEU A 8 15.19 19.27 -35.12
N ILE A 9 13.86 19.33 -35.28
CA ILE A 9 12.90 18.79 -34.31
C ILE A 9 12.92 17.24 -34.30
N LEU A 10 13.09 16.62 -35.47
CA LEU A 10 13.19 15.15 -35.59
C LEU A 10 14.50 14.58 -35.03
N ARG A 11 15.63 15.29 -35.14
CA ARG A 11 16.90 14.84 -34.54
C ARG A 11 16.87 14.86 -33.01
N ARG A 12 16.26 15.87 -32.38
CA ARG A 12 16.10 15.91 -30.91
C ARG A 12 15.24 14.76 -30.36
N ARG A 13 14.20 14.35 -31.08
CA ARG A 13 13.34 13.22 -30.65
C ARG A 13 14.02 11.85 -30.76
N ARG A 14 14.98 11.66 -31.68
CA ARG A 14 15.73 10.40 -31.80
C ARG A 14 16.86 10.27 -30.78
N GLN A 15 17.53 11.36 -30.38
CA GLN A 15 18.57 11.31 -29.36
C GLN A 15 18.03 11.05 -27.93
N GLN A 16 16.81 11.51 -27.60
CA GLN A 16 16.24 11.22 -26.27
C GLN A 16 15.79 9.76 -26.08
N LYS A 17 15.47 9.02 -27.16
CA LYS A 17 15.09 7.59 -27.06
C LYS A 17 16.27 6.63 -26.92
N GLN A 18 17.50 7.02 -27.28
CA GLN A 18 18.70 6.18 -27.07
C GLN A 18 19.39 6.40 -25.72
N ALA A 19 19.14 7.52 -25.03
CA ALA A 19 19.69 7.78 -23.70
C ALA A 19 18.98 7.01 -22.55
N ARG A 20 17.75 6.51 -22.78
CA ARG A 20 17.01 5.72 -21.77
C ARG A 20 17.25 4.21 -21.83
N ARG A 21 17.96 3.70 -22.84
CA ARG A 21 18.26 2.25 -23.00
C ARG A 21 19.67 1.83 -22.60
N ARG A 22 20.56 2.76 -22.23
CA ARG A 22 21.93 2.45 -21.79
C ARG A 22 22.18 2.64 -20.29
N MET A 23 21.14 2.95 -19.52
CA MET A 23 21.21 3.07 -18.05
C MET A 23 20.55 1.87 -17.36
N ILE A 24 20.70 0.65 -17.92
CA ILE A 24 20.23 -0.62 -17.32
C ILE A 24 21.36 -1.70 -17.35
N LEU A 25 22.60 -1.34 -17.72
CA LEU A 25 23.67 -2.31 -17.97
C LEU A 25 24.99 -2.07 -17.20
N LEU A 26 24.95 -1.33 -16.08
CA LEU A 26 26.12 -1.14 -15.19
C LEU A 26 25.72 -1.09 -13.70
N ALA A 27 24.99 -2.11 -13.22
CA ALA A 27 24.85 -2.35 -11.78
C ALA A 27 24.67 -3.84 -11.42
N SER A 28 25.05 -4.74 -12.33
CA SER A 28 25.38 -6.13 -12.01
C SER A 28 26.90 -6.23 -11.99
N LEU A 29 27.47 -6.85 -10.94
CA LEU A 29 28.90 -7.16 -10.72
C LEU A 29 29.68 -6.22 -9.77
N ALA A 30 29.17 -6.01 -8.56
CA ALA A 30 30.02 -5.91 -7.39
C ALA A 30 29.25 -6.45 -6.17
N GLY A 31 29.51 -7.69 -5.76
CA GLY A 31 28.98 -8.17 -4.47
C GLY A 31 28.59 -9.64 -4.37
N VAL A 32 28.80 -10.47 -5.40
CA VAL A 32 28.93 -11.93 -5.17
C VAL A 32 30.32 -12.14 -4.57
N GLY A 33 30.46 -11.90 -3.27
CA GLY A 33 31.77 -11.99 -2.60
C GLY A 33 31.90 -11.25 -1.28
N ALA A 34 30.87 -11.21 -0.44
CA ALA A 34 31.03 -10.87 0.97
C ALA A 34 29.98 -11.63 1.78
N VAL A 35 30.23 -12.92 1.92
CA VAL A 35 29.78 -13.71 3.05
C VAL A 35 30.16 -12.98 4.35
N LEU A 36 29.32 -13.15 5.37
CA LEU A 36 29.59 -12.95 6.80
C LEU A 36 29.36 -11.54 7.41
N LEU A 37 28.38 -11.52 8.32
CA LEU A 37 28.35 -10.80 9.59
C LEU A 37 28.47 -9.27 9.58
N LEU A 38 27.36 -8.61 9.93
CA LEU A 38 27.36 -7.62 11.02
C LEU A 38 25.91 -7.26 11.40
N ALA A 39 25.43 -7.96 12.43
CA ALA A 39 24.41 -7.44 13.31
C ALA A 39 25.02 -6.26 14.09
N ILE A 40 24.73 -5.01 13.72
CA ILE A 40 24.84 -3.87 14.64
C ILE A 40 23.62 -2.96 14.46
N VAL A 41 22.88 -2.88 15.55
CA VAL A 41 21.84 -1.92 15.90
C VAL A 41 22.27 -0.48 15.59
N VAL A 42 21.46 0.23 14.81
CA VAL A 42 21.36 1.69 14.92
C VAL A 42 19.88 2.03 15.15
N VAL A 43 19.51 2.00 16.43
CA VAL A 43 18.37 2.74 16.98
C VAL A 43 18.87 4.15 17.27
N ALA A 44 18.38 5.13 16.52
CA ALA A 44 18.14 6.54 16.87
C ALA A 44 17.94 7.32 15.56
N GLY A 45 16.87 8.05 15.29
CA GLY A 45 15.68 8.37 16.04
C GLY A 45 14.83 9.34 15.22
N ARG A 46 13.62 8.91 14.83
CA ARG A 46 12.44 9.77 14.71
C ARG A 46 11.32 9.01 15.39
N ALA A 47 11.21 9.27 16.69
CA ALA A 47 10.14 8.83 17.55
C ALA A 47 8.79 9.42 17.08
N GLY A 48 7.75 8.61 17.27
CA GLY A 48 6.35 8.92 17.01
C GLY A 48 5.72 7.79 16.20
N SER A 49 5.18 6.71 16.75
CA SER A 49 4.78 6.40 18.12
C SER A 49 5.10 4.95 18.41
N GLY A 50 5.71 4.68 19.57
CA GLY A 50 5.69 3.33 20.11
C GLY A 50 4.25 2.89 20.31
N ARG A 51 3.87 1.78 19.68
CA ARG A 51 2.82 0.93 20.21
C ARG A 51 3.35 -0.47 20.24
N ALA A 52 3.49 -0.94 21.47
CA ALA A 52 4.03 -2.22 21.83
C ALA A 52 3.35 -3.34 21.03
N THR A 53 4.17 -4.28 20.59
CA THR A 53 3.75 -5.63 20.25
C THR A 53 3.12 -6.25 21.49
N THR A 54 1.81 -6.15 21.61
CA THR A 54 1.04 -6.97 22.54
C THR A 54 0.09 -7.82 21.70
N ASN A 55 0.32 -9.13 21.71
CA ASN A 55 -0.76 -10.11 21.54
C ASN A 55 -1.85 -9.75 22.55
N VAL A 56 -2.90 -9.05 22.11
CA VAL A 56 -4.10 -8.82 22.90
C VAL A 56 -5.19 -9.67 22.28
N LEU A 57 -5.88 -10.41 23.12
CA LEU A 57 -7.03 -11.28 22.84
C LEU A 57 -8.26 -10.56 22.23
N GLY A 58 -8.08 -9.38 21.67
CA GLY A 58 -9.05 -8.64 20.87
C GLY A 58 -8.30 -8.00 19.72
N GLY A 59 -8.72 -8.26 18.48
CA GLY A 59 -8.05 -7.83 17.26
C GLY A 59 -7.80 -6.30 17.15
N PRO A 60 -7.31 -5.83 15.99
CA PRO A 60 -6.89 -4.43 15.85
C PRO A 60 -7.98 -3.44 16.28
N SER A 61 -7.59 -2.41 17.03
CA SER A 61 -8.49 -1.40 17.59
C SER A 61 -8.46 -0.07 16.83
N ASN A 62 -7.45 0.12 15.97
CA ASN A 62 -7.22 1.32 15.17
C ASN A 62 -6.49 0.99 13.85
N HIS A 63 -6.41 1.95 12.92
CA HIS A 63 -5.77 1.74 11.62
C HIS A 63 -4.28 1.38 11.71
N ALA A 64 -3.55 1.91 12.70
CA ALA A 64 -2.14 1.57 12.90
C ALA A 64 -1.96 0.09 13.24
N GLU A 65 -2.74 -0.41 14.20
CA GLU A 65 -2.71 -1.82 14.61
C GLU A 65 -3.16 -2.76 13.48
N LEU A 66 -4.14 -2.34 12.65
CA LEU A 66 -4.52 -3.12 11.46
C LEU A 66 -3.38 -3.15 10.43
N ALA A 67 -2.72 -2.02 10.19
CA ALA A 67 -1.57 -1.97 9.29
C ALA A 67 -0.41 -2.85 9.81
N ASP A 68 -0.13 -2.81 11.11
CA ASP A 68 0.90 -3.64 11.74
C ASP A 68 0.55 -5.13 11.69
N LEU A 69 -0.73 -5.49 11.87
CA LEU A 69 -1.20 -6.86 11.67
C LEU A 69 -0.94 -7.33 10.23
N LEU A 70 -1.30 -6.53 9.22
CA LEU A 70 -1.07 -6.86 7.81
C LEU A 70 0.43 -6.98 7.49
N ARG A 71 1.25 -6.09 8.06
CA ARG A 71 2.72 -6.16 7.95
C ARG A 71 3.29 -7.42 8.60
N SER A 72 2.81 -7.79 9.79
CA SER A 72 3.24 -9.03 10.47
C SER A 72 2.92 -10.29 9.66
N LYS A 73 1.93 -10.21 8.76
CA LYS A 73 1.52 -11.28 7.84
C LYS A 73 2.19 -11.18 6.47
N GLY A 74 3.22 -10.35 6.33
CA GLY A 74 4.08 -10.26 5.14
C GLY A 74 3.60 -9.30 4.05
N LEU A 75 2.59 -8.46 4.32
CA LEU A 75 2.14 -7.44 3.38
C LEU A 75 2.89 -6.11 3.60
N GLN A 76 3.33 -5.48 2.52
CA GLN A 76 3.89 -4.13 2.61
C GLN A 76 2.74 -3.13 2.61
N VAL A 77 2.51 -2.47 3.75
CA VAL A 77 1.37 -1.57 3.95
C VAL A 77 1.85 -0.19 4.40
N SER A 78 1.37 0.85 3.74
CA SER A 78 1.31 2.22 4.27
C SER A 78 -0.14 2.68 4.30
N TYR A 79 -0.45 3.67 5.13
CA TYR A 79 -1.79 4.24 5.17
C TYR A 79 -1.74 5.73 5.51
N GLU A 80 -2.77 6.44 5.07
CA GLU A 80 -2.99 7.86 5.36
C GLU A 80 -4.48 8.11 5.62
N SER A 81 -4.82 9.21 6.28
CA SER A 81 -6.22 9.62 6.42
C SER A 81 -6.82 9.85 5.03
N ALA A 82 -8.07 9.44 4.82
CA ALA A 82 -8.80 9.69 3.58
C ALA A 82 -9.15 11.19 3.39
N GLY A 83 -8.85 12.03 4.38
CA GLY A 83 -9.11 13.46 4.36
C GLY A 83 -10.55 13.83 4.71
N PRO A 84 -10.82 15.12 4.99
CA PRO A 84 -12.06 15.58 5.62
C PRO A 84 -13.33 15.41 4.78
N LEU A 85 -13.19 15.13 3.49
CA LEU A 85 -14.35 14.89 2.60
C LEU A 85 -14.92 13.47 2.76
N ILE A 86 -14.11 12.54 3.23
CA ILE A 86 -14.46 11.11 3.35
C ILE A 86 -14.46 10.71 4.83
N ASP A 87 -13.47 11.21 5.57
CA ASP A 87 -13.26 10.95 6.98
C ASP A 87 -14.38 11.59 7.81
N ARG A 88 -14.97 10.80 8.72
CA ARG A 88 -16.00 11.28 9.64
C ARG A 88 -15.55 11.01 11.07
N PRO A 89 -15.73 11.94 12.03
CA PRO A 89 -15.28 11.75 13.42
C PRO A 89 -15.82 10.45 14.05
N GLU A 90 -17.07 10.10 13.76
CA GLU A 90 -17.73 8.90 14.24
C GLU A 90 -17.35 7.61 13.47
N ARG A 91 -16.70 7.76 12.31
CA ARG A 91 -16.26 6.66 11.46
C ARG A 91 -14.95 7.03 10.75
N PRO A 92 -13.81 7.00 11.48
CA PRO A 92 -12.54 7.37 10.92
C PRO A 92 -12.19 6.51 9.69
N THR A 93 -11.72 7.14 8.63
CA THR A 93 -11.44 6.47 7.35
C THR A 93 -10.00 6.73 6.90
N SER A 94 -9.31 5.66 6.50
CA SER A 94 -7.96 5.72 5.97
C SER A 94 -7.88 5.03 4.60
N ILE A 95 -6.96 5.48 3.77
CA ILE A 95 -6.59 4.82 2.52
C ILE A 95 -5.33 4.01 2.79
N PHE A 96 -5.40 2.71 2.55
CA PHE A 96 -4.29 1.78 2.68
C PHE A 96 -3.69 1.55 1.30
N THR A 97 -2.40 1.85 1.16
CA THR A 97 -1.60 1.45 0.01
C THR A 97 -0.90 0.15 0.34
N ILE A 98 -1.15 -0.89 -0.45
CA ILE A 98 -0.67 -2.24 -0.17
C ILE A 98 0.04 -2.79 -1.40
N ASP A 99 1.29 -3.19 -1.22
CA ASP A 99 2.11 -3.83 -2.24
C ASP A 99 2.17 -5.35 -2.00
N VAL A 100 1.74 -6.13 -3.00
CA VAL A 100 1.71 -7.60 -2.98
C VAL A 100 2.23 -8.16 -4.30
N ALA A 101 3.31 -8.93 -4.25
CA ALA A 101 3.86 -9.64 -5.42
C ALA A 101 4.05 -8.74 -6.66
N GLY A 102 4.51 -7.50 -6.43
CA GLY A 102 4.75 -6.51 -7.50
C GLY A 102 3.52 -5.75 -7.97
N LYS A 103 2.32 -5.99 -7.40
CA LYS A 103 1.11 -5.20 -7.63
C LYS A 103 0.87 -4.22 -6.49
N ARG A 104 0.34 -3.04 -6.82
CA ARG A 104 -0.04 -2.03 -5.83
C ARG A 104 -1.54 -1.83 -5.85
N GLY A 105 -2.18 -1.95 -4.68
CA GLY A 105 -3.61 -1.73 -4.52
C GLY A 105 -3.92 -0.66 -3.50
N LEU A 106 -5.04 0.05 -3.73
CA LEU A 106 -5.58 1.03 -2.79
C LEU A 106 -6.89 0.52 -2.19
N LEU A 107 -6.91 0.37 -0.87
CA LEU A 107 -8.09 -0.03 -0.12
C LEU A 107 -8.57 1.11 0.77
N MET A 108 -9.86 1.38 0.78
CA MET A 108 -10.46 2.27 1.76
C MET A 108 -10.83 1.45 3.01
N VAL A 109 -10.48 1.96 4.18
CA VAL A 109 -10.64 1.26 5.46
C VAL A 109 -11.37 2.16 6.44
N HIS A 110 -12.60 1.79 6.79
CA HIS A 110 -13.42 2.46 7.79
C HIS A 110 -13.30 1.77 9.15
N LEU A 111 -12.97 2.53 10.19
CA LEU A 111 -13.05 2.07 11.57
C LEU A 111 -14.45 2.38 12.13
N ASN A 112 -15.20 1.33 12.47
CA ASN A 112 -16.56 1.44 13.00
C ASN A 112 -16.62 1.25 14.51
N LYS A 113 -17.74 1.63 15.14
CA LYS A 113 -17.96 1.47 16.58
C LYS A 113 -18.00 0.00 17.04
N SER A 114 -18.39 -0.92 16.16
CA SER A 114 -18.55 -2.35 16.45
C SER A 114 -18.40 -3.19 15.18
N GLU A 115 -18.32 -4.51 15.34
CA GLU A 115 -18.31 -5.44 14.20
C GLU A 115 -19.66 -5.45 13.45
N SER A 116 -20.79 -5.36 14.16
CA SER A 116 -22.11 -5.24 13.51
C SER A 116 -22.17 -4.01 12.59
N ALA A 117 -21.69 -2.85 13.09
CA ALA A 117 -21.65 -1.62 12.30
C ALA A 117 -20.70 -1.74 11.09
N ALA A 118 -19.60 -2.50 11.20
CA ALA A 118 -18.73 -2.77 10.06
C ALA A 118 -19.43 -3.64 8.99
N ARG A 119 -20.19 -4.66 9.40
CA ARG A 119 -20.98 -5.51 8.48
C ARG A 119 -22.11 -4.72 7.80
N GLU A 120 -22.81 -3.87 8.56
CA GLU A 120 -23.81 -2.94 8.02
C GLU A 120 -23.19 -1.99 6.99
N GLN A 121 -22.01 -1.44 7.29
CA GLN A 121 -21.27 -0.59 6.36
C GLN A 121 -20.94 -1.33 5.07
N VAL A 122 -20.45 -2.57 5.15
CA VAL A 122 -20.14 -3.42 3.97
C VAL A 122 -21.38 -3.68 3.12
N ALA A 123 -22.55 -3.88 3.74
CA ALA A 123 -23.79 -4.06 3.00
C ALA A 123 -24.14 -2.83 2.13
N THR A 124 -23.69 -1.63 2.52
CA THR A 124 -23.87 -0.40 1.72
C THR A 124 -22.85 -0.23 0.58
N MET A 125 -21.76 -1.00 0.58
CA MET A 125 -20.65 -0.89 -0.40
C MET A 125 -20.89 -1.66 -1.71
N GLY A 126 -22.08 -2.24 -1.90
CA GLY A 126 -22.47 -2.85 -3.19
C GLY A 126 -21.63 -4.07 -3.59
N GLY A 127 -21.08 -4.83 -2.64
CA GLY A 127 -20.35 -6.09 -2.89
C GLY A 127 -18.84 -5.95 -3.10
N ASN A 128 -18.28 -4.74 -3.06
CA ASN A 128 -16.84 -4.50 -3.22
C ASN A 128 -16.09 -4.42 -1.88
N GLY A 129 -16.69 -4.91 -0.79
CA GLY A 129 -16.14 -4.80 0.55
C GLY A 129 -16.26 -6.07 1.39
N PHE A 130 -15.48 -6.13 2.47
CA PHE A 130 -15.63 -7.15 3.51
C PHE A 130 -15.38 -6.53 4.89
N ALA A 131 -15.92 -7.18 5.92
CA ALA A 131 -15.72 -6.77 7.31
C ALA A 131 -14.67 -7.66 7.98
N CYS A 132 -13.83 -7.06 8.81
CA CYS A 132 -12.90 -7.77 9.69
C CYS A 132 -12.90 -7.06 11.05
N SER A 133 -13.44 -7.72 12.09
CA SER A 133 -13.69 -7.07 13.38
C SER A 133 -14.47 -5.75 13.17
N ARG A 134 -13.98 -4.64 13.71
CA ARG A 134 -14.59 -3.31 13.60
C ARG A 134 -14.29 -2.58 12.28
N PHE A 135 -13.56 -3.21 11.36
CA PHE A 135 -13.17 -2.58 10.09
C PHE A 135 -14.07 -3.02 8.95
N ALA A 136 -14.51 -2.06 8.15
CA ALA A 136 -15.07 -2.29 6.83
C ALA A 136 -14.04 -1.86 5.79
N LEU A 137 -13.66 -2.78 4.91
CA LEU A 137 -12.66 -2.56 3.87
C LEU A 137 -13.33 -2.63 2.50
N GLU A 138 -13.01 -1.72 1.60
CA GLU A 138 -13.45 -1.75 0.21
C GLU A 138 -12.32 -1.42 -0.77
N VAL A 139 -12.52 -1.81 -2.02
CA VAL A 139 -11.67 -1.42 -3.15
C VAL A 139 -11.89 0.08 -3.43
N TRP A 140 -10.86 0.91 -3.25
CA TRP A 140 -11.00 2.36 -3.53
C TRP A 140 -10.96 2.65 -5.04
N MET A 141 -10.05 1.99 -5.75
CA MET A 141 -9.92 2.10 -7.20
C MET A 141 -10.36 0.80 -7.86
N ALA A 142 -11.38 0.84 -8.72
CA ALA A 142 -11.99 -0.35 -9.33
C ALA A 142 -11.10 -1.04 -10.41
N ASP A 143 -9.78 -0.83 -10.38
CA ASP A 143 -8.83 -1.49 -11.25
C ASP A 143 -8.54 -2.94 -10.80
N GLU A 144 -8.03 -3.75 -11.73
CA GLU A 144 -7.77 -5.17 -11.51
C GLU A 144 -6.64 -5.44 -10.49
N GLU A 145 -5.71 -4.51 -10.33
CA GLU A 145 -4.62 -4.65 -9.34
C GLU A 145 -5.16 -4.50 -7.92
N SER A 146 -5.96 -3.47 -7.68
CA SER A 146 -6.62 -3.19 -6.40
C SER A 146 -7.60 -4.31 -6.01
N LYS A 147 -8.36 -4.87 -6.97
CA LYS A 147 -9.19 -6.07 -6.73
C LYS A 147 -8.34 -7.29 -6.35
N SER A 148 -7.23 -7.52 -7.05
CA SER A 148 -6.31 -8.63 -6.75
C SER A 148 -5.68 -8.48 -5.36
N VAL A 149 -5.30 -7.27 -4.97
CA VAL A 149 -4.76 -6.96 -3.64
C VAL A 149 -5.85 -7.11 -2.58
N PHE A 150 -7.06 -6.61 -2.82
CA PHE A 150 -8.22 -6.77 -1.93
C PHE A 150 -8.49 -8.25 -1.60
N LEU A 151 -8.52 -9.12 -2.60
CA LEU A 151 -8.70 -10.56 -2.41
C LEU A 151 -7.54 -11.18 -1.62
N GLN A 152 -6.31 -10.69 -1.80
CA GLN A 152 -5.18 -11.14 -0.99
C GLN A 152 -5.34 -10.72 0.47
N VAL A 153 -5.69 -9.46 0.73
CA VAL A 153 -5.90 -8.94 2.08
C VAL A 153 -7.02 -9.70 2.79
N LYS A 154 -8.14 -9.95 2.10
CA LYS A 154 -9.26 -10.75 2.61
C LYS A 154 -8.79 -12.14 3.07
N ARG A 155 -7.99 -12.84 2.24
CA ARG A 155 -7.39 -14.14 2.57
C ARG A 155 -6.40 -14.06 3.73
N THR A 156 -5.53 -13.07 3.74
CA THR A 156 -4.53 -12.84 4.80
C THR A 156 -5.18 -12.64 6.18
N LEU A 157 -6.35 -11.99 6.20
CA LEU A 157 -7.15 -11.77 7.39
C LEU A 157 -8.06 -12.96 7.76
N GLY A 158 -8.09 -14.02 6.95
CA GLY A 158 -8.90 -15.22 7.21
C GLY A 158 -10.40 -15.00 7.04
N VAL A 159 -10.81 -14.01 6.25
CA VAL A 159 -12.22 -13.74 5.95
C VAL A 159 -12.59 -14.54 4.70
N ASN A 160 -13.59 -15.42 4.79
CA ASN A 160 -14.08 -16.22 3.65
C ASN A 160 -15.16 -15.50 2.86
#